data_AF-A0A9E0N1Z4-F1
#
_entry.id   AF-A0A9E0N1Z4-F1
#
_cell.length_a   1.000
_cell.length_b   1.000
_cell.length_c   1.000
_cell.angle_alpha   90.00
_cell.angle_beta   90.00
_cell.angle_gamma   90.00
#
_symmetry.space_group_name_H-M   'P 1'
#
loop_
_entity.id
_entity.type
_entity.pdbx_description
1 polymer ?
#
loop_
_entity_poly.entity_id
_entity_poly.type
_entity_poly.pdbx_seq_one_letter_code
_entity_poly.pdbx_strand_id
1 'polypeptide(L)'
;ATLSPDVLRWVLGLSFLGMAIWTMIPDKIEEEETHIASRLGVFGATLITFFLAEMGDKTQIATVVLAAHYGQPLLVVISTTLGMLIADVPAVFMGDKFAARIPMKLVHTIAAALFAVLGLLVLFGIADALGI
;
A
#
# COMPACT_ATOMS: atom_id res chain seq x y z
N ALA A 1 -2.51 26.15 -4.73
CA ALA A 1 -3.96 25.95 -4.52
C ALA A 1 -4.12 25.05 -3.30
N THR A 2 -4.55 25.59 -2.17
CA THR A 2 -4.81 24.81 -0.95
C THR A 2 -6.21 24.22 -1.06
N LEU A 3 -6.31 22.89 -1.14
CA LEU A 3 -7.60 22.20 -1.08
C LEU A 3 -8.27 22.52 0.27
N SER A 4 -9.58 22.80 0.27
CA SER A 4 -10.29 23.01 1.54
C SER A 4 -10.30 21.69 2.34
N PRO A 5 -10.16 21.73 3.68
CA PRO A 5 -10.21 20.53 4.51
C PRO A 5 -11.47 19.68 4.27
N ASP A 6 -12.61 20.32 4.00
CA ASP A 6 -13.85 19.61 3.68
C ASP A 6 -13.79 18.89 2.34
N VAL A 7 -13.21 19.51 1.30
CA VAL A 7 -13.01 18.84 0.01
C VAL A 7 -12.09 17.64 0.18
N LEU A 8 -11.02 17.77 0.98
CA LEU A 8 -10.11 16.66 1.25
C LEU A 8 -10.82 15.51 1.96
N ARG A 9 -11.61 15.79 3.01
CA ARG A 9 -12.39 14.78 3.74
C ARG A 9 -13.36 14.03 2.83
N TRP A 10 -14.11 14.75 1.99
CA TRP A 10 -15.03 14.13 1.04
C TRP A 10 -14.32 13.28 -0.01
N VAL A 11 -13.26 13.80 -0.62
CA VAL A 11 -12.49 13.07 -1.63
C VAL A 11 -11.86 11.81 -1.01
N LEU A 12 -11.21 11.93 0.14
CA LEU A 12 -10.53 10.83 0.79
C LEU A 12 -11.54 9.78 1.27
N GLY A 13 -12.60 10.20 1.96
CA GLY A 13 -13.65 9.32 2.48
C GLY A 13 -14.39 8.54 1.40
N LEU A 14 -14.80 9.22 0.31
CA LEU A 14 -15.43 8.55 -0.84
C LEU A 14 -14.45 7.62 -1.56
N SER A 15 -13.16 7.98 -1.64
CA SER A 15 -12.13 7.11 -2.22
C SER A 15 -11.94 5.83 -1.40
N PHE A 16 -11.91 5.93 -0.07
CA PHE A 16 -11.85 4.76 0.82
C PHE A 16 -13.08 3.86 0.67
N LEU A 17 -14.28 4.43 0.56
CA LEU A 17 -15.50 3.65 0.29
C LEU A 17 -15.49 3.01 -1.10
N GLY A 18 -15.00 3.73 -2.11
CA GLY A 18 -14.82 3.21 -3.46
C GLY A 18 -13.85 2.02 -3.49
N MET A 19 -12.72 2.14 -2.78
CA MET A 19 -11.77 1.04 -2.59
C MET A 19 -12.40 -0.14 -1.86
N ALA A 20 -13.21 0.08 -0.82
CA ALA A 20 -13.90 -1.01 -0.12
C ALA A 20 -14.78 -1.84 -1.06
N ILE A 21 -15.52 -1.19 -1.96
CA ILE A 21 -16.36 -1.85 -2.96
C ILE A 21 -15.47 -2.55 -4.00
N TRP A 22 -14.43 -1.88 -4.49
CA TRP A 22 -13.52 -2.43 -5.50
C TRP A 22 -12.80 -3.68 -5.01
N THR A 23 -12.33 -3.70 -3.76
CA THR A 23 -11.68 -4.87 -3.13
C THR A 23 -12.64 -6.07 -3.03
N MET A 24 -13.96 -5.89 -3.10
CA MET A 24 -14.86 -7.06 -3.15
C MET A 24 -14.95 -7.70 -4.54
N ILE A 25 -14.46 -7.01 -5.58
CA ILE A 25 -14.37 -7.55 -6.93
C ILE A 25 -13.19 -8.54 -6.95
N PRO A 26 -13.41 -9.82 -7.27
CA PRO A 26 -12.34 -10.81 -7.23
C PRO A 26 -11.32 -10.52 -8.32
N ASP A 27 -10.07 -10.26 -7.90
CA ASP A 27 -8.93 -10.15 -8.79
C ASP A 27 -8.74 -11.47 -9.54
N LYS A 28 -8.66 -11.38 -10.87
CA LYS A 28 -8.28 -12.52 -11.72
C LYS A 28 -6.79 -12.37 -12.00
N ILE A 29 -6.03 -13.44 -11.80
CA ILE A 29 -4.63 -13.48 -12.24
C ILE A 29 -4.64 -13.31 -13.76
N GLU A 30 -4.14 -12.17 -14.23
CA GLU A 30 -4.11 -11.86 -15.65
C GLU A 30 -3.06 -12.74 -16.35
N GLU A 31 -3.36 -13.21 -17.56
CA GLU A 31 -2.46 -14.12 -18.30
C GLU A 31 -1.06 -13.52 -18.49
N GLU A 32 -0.96 -12.18 -18.51
CA GLU A 32 0.29 -11.43 -18.61
C GLU A 32 1.22 -11.64 -17.39
N GLU A 33 0.68 -11.67 -16.16
CA GLU A 33 1.47 -11.97 -14.94
C GLU A 33 2.06 -13.39 -15.00
N THR A 34 1.29 -14.33 -15.56
CA THR A 34 1.72 -15.73 -15.73
C THR A 34 2.84 -15.84 -16.75
N HIS A 35 2.78 -15.05 -17.83
CA HIS A 35 3.82 -15.00 -18.85
C HIS A 35 5.12 -14.36 -18.34
N ILE A 36 5.06 -13.29 -17.55
CA ILE A 36 6.22 -12.64 -16.93
C ILE A 36 6.91 -13.60 -15.96
N ALA A 37 6.14 -14.28 -15.10
CA ALA A 37 6.66 -15.30 -14.19
C ALA A 37 7.35 -16.46 -14.92
N SER A 38 6.82 -16.89 -16.08
CA SER A 38 7.42 -17.97 -16.87
C SER A 38 8.75 -17.62 -17.53
N ARG A 39 8.98 -16.34 -17.88
CA ARG A 39 10.21 -15.90 -18.57
C ARG A 39 11.31 -15.43 -17.63
N LEU A 40 10.94 -14.74 -16.56
CA LEU A 40 11.88 -14.09 -15.63
C LEU A 40 12.09 -14.89 -14.33
N GLY A 41 11.33 -15.97 -14.15
CA GLY A 41 11.25 -16.71 -12.89
C GLY A 41 10.53 -15.91 -11.80
N VAL A 42 10.19 -16.59 -10.71
CA VAL A 42 9.43 -15.98 -9.60
C VAL A 42 10.17 -14.77 -9.01
N PHE A 43 11.50 -14.87 -8.84
CA PHE A 43 12.29 -13.76 -8.32
C PHE A 43 12.27 -12.53 -9.26
N GLY A 44 12.51 -12.73 -10.56
CA GLY A 44 12.57 -11.63 -11.52
C GLY A 44 11.21 -10.98 -11.76
N ALA A 45 10.15 -11.78 -11.81
CA ALA A 45 8.78 -11.27 -11.91
C ALA A 45 8.40 -10.45 -10.68
N THR A 46 8.60 -10.98 -9.46
CA THR A 46 8.31 -10.24 -8.23
C THR A 46 9.15 -8.98 -8.11
N LEU A 47 10.44 -9.03 -8.46
CA LEU A 47 11.32 -7.85 -8.42
C LEU A 47 10.81 -6.73 -9.33
N ILE A 48 10.45 -7.04 -10.58
CA ILE A 48 9.97 -6.03 -11.53
C ILE A 48 8.58 -5.52 -11.15
N THR A 49 7.64 -6.41 -10.83
CA THR A 49 6.27 -6.02 -10.47
C THR A 49 6.26 -5.17 -9.19
N PHE A 50 7.01 -5.56 -8.16
CA PHE A 50 7.12 -4.79 -6.93
C PHE A 50 7.82 -3.46 -7.17
N PHE A 51 8.92 -3.45 -7.93
CA PHE A 51 9.64 -2.22 -8.26
C PHE A 51 8.74 -1.23 -9.00
N LEU A 52 8.01 -1.67 -10.02
CA LEU A 52 7.10 -0.81 -10.79
C LEU A 52 5.91 -0.32 -9.94
N ALA A 53 5.37 -1.17 -9.07
CA ALA A 53 4.27 -0.80 -8.17
C ALA A 53 4.69 0.26 -7.14
N GLU A 54 5.91 0.18 -6.62
CA GLU A 54 6.46 1.12 -5.63
C GLU A 54 7.12 2.35 -6.26
N MET A 55 7.31 2.37 -7.60
CA MET A 55 7.97 3.48 -8.28
C MET A 55 7.05 4.69 -8.37
N GLY A 56 7.38 5.75 -7.64
CA GLY A 56 6.62 7.01 -7.59
C GLY A 56 5.69 7.13 -6.39
N ASP A 57 5.78 6.21 -5.42
CA ASP A 57 4.98 6.30 -4.19
C ASP A 57 5.37 7.49 -3.29
N LYS A 58 4.45 7.87 -2.41
CA LYS A 58 4.62 8.87 -1.35
C LYS A 58 5.87 8.63 -0.51
N THR A 59 6.28 7.38 -0.33
CA THR A 59 7.52 7.03 0.36
C THR A 59 8.73 7.68 -0.31
N GLN A 60 8.77 7.75 -1.65
CA GLN A 60 9.87 8.41 -2.37
C GLN A 60 9.89 9.92 -2.12
N ILE A 61 8.72 10.58 -2.12
CA ILE A 61 8.61 12.00 -1.79
C ILE A 61 9.07 12.25 -0.35
N ALA A 62 8.64 11.40 0.59
CA ALA A 62 9.04 11.50 1.99
C ALA A 62 10.56 11.34 2.16
N THR A 63 11.18 10.36 1.49
CA THR A 63 12.64 10.16 1.52
C THR A 63 13.39 11.37 0.95
N VAL A 64 12.92 11.94 -0.17
CA VAL A 64 13.53 13.15 -0.75
C VAL A 64 13.42 14.34 0.19
N VAL A 65 12.25 14.55 0.80
CA VAL A 65 12.04 15.62 1.80
C VAL A 65 12.95 15.42 3.01
N LEU A 66 13.05 14.19 3.51
CA LEU A 66 13.89 13.85 4.66
C LEU A 66 15.39 14.04 4.35
N ALA A 67 15.81 13.65 3.15
CA ALA A 67 17.16 13.85 2.65
C ALA A 67 17.50 15.34 2.52
N ALA A 68 16.56 16.14 2.01
CA ALA A 68 16.71 17.59 1.92
C ALA A 68 16.76 18.25 3.31
N HIS A 69 15.94 17.77 4.26
CA HIS A 69 15.89 18.30 5.62
C HIS A 69 17.19 18.04 6.41
N TYR A 70 17.74 16.83 6.35
CA TYR A 70 18.95 16.46 7.11
C TYR A 70 20.27 16.73 6.39
N GLY A 71 20.25 17.06 5.09
CA GLY A 71 21.45 17.31 4.30
C GLY A 71 22.38 16.10 4.13
N GLN A 72 21.91 14.90 4.50
CA GLN A 72 22.65 13.64 4.47
C GLN A 72 21.89 12.60 3.63
N PRO A 73 21.80 12.78 2.30
CA PRO A 73 20.96 11.95 1.43
C PRO A 73 21.33 10.47 1.51
N LEU A 74 22.62 10.15 1.61
CA LEU A 74 23.09 8.77 1.64
C LEU A 74 22.61 8.01 2.89
N LEU A 75 22.67 8.66 4.05
CA LEU A 75 22.21 8.06 5.32
C LEU A 75 20.68 7.89 5.34
N VAL A 76 19.95 8.85 4.80
CA VAL A 76 18.49 8.77 4.68
C VAL A 76 18.03 7.64 3.75
N VAL A 77 18.73 7.45 2.62
CA VAL A 77 18.44 6.33 1.71
C VAL A 77 18.73 5.00 2.39
N ILE A 78 19.87 4.86 3.05
CA ILE A 78 20.23 3.61 3.76
C ILE A 78 19.23 3.31 4.88
N SER A 79 18.85 4.31 5.69
CA SER A 79 17.93 4.10 6.80
C SER A 79 16.52 3.75 6.32
N THR A 80 16.01 4.41 5.28
CA THR A 80 14.70 4.11 4.70
C THR A 80 14.69 2.72 4.08
N THR A 81 15.74 2.37 3.34
CA THR A 81 15.89 1.03 2.74
C THR A 81 15.92 -0.05 3.80
N LEU A 82 16.69 0.16 4.88
CA LEU A 82 16.76 -0.78 5.99
C LEU A 82 15.41 -0.91 6.72
N GLY A 83 14.70 0.21 6.92
CA GLY A 83 13.37 0.24 7.51
C GLY A 83 12.35 -0.59 6.72
N MET A 84 12.31 -0.42 5.39
CA MET A 84 11.46 -1.21 4.51
C MET A 84 11.83 -2.70 4.54
N LEU A 85 13.12 -3.03 4.44
CA LEU A 85 13.58 -4.42 4.56
C LEU A 85 13.13 -5.09 5.88
N ILE A 86 13.20 -4.36 7.00
CA ILE A 86 12.76 -4.87 8.30
C ILE A 86 11.25 -5.11 8.34
N ALA A 87 10.46 -4.31 7.62
CA ALA A 87 9.00 -4.50 7.53
C ALA A 87 8.64 -5.65 6.57
N ASP A 88 9.24 -5.68 5.39
CA ASP A 88 8.84 -6.55 4.28
C ASP A 88 9.40 -7.97 4.42
N VAL A 89 10.67 -8.13 4.84
CA VAL A 89 11.30 -9.46 4.92
C VAL A 89 10.52 -10.39 5.84
N PRO A 90 10.17 -10.00 7.09
CA PRO A 90 9.32 -10.84 7.94
C PRO A 90 7.95 -11.10 7.33
N ALA A 91 7.34 -10.10 6.68
CA ALA A 91 6.05 -10.26 6.03
C ALA A 91 6.09 -11.31 4.90
N VAL A 92 7.15 -11.32 4.08
CA VAL A 92 7.36 -12.31 3.01
C VAL A 92 7.58 -13.71 3.59
N PHE A 93 8.44 -13.85 4.61
CA PHE A 93 8.66 -15.14 5.29
C PHE A 93 7.38 -15.68 5.94
N MET A 94 6.56 -14.80 6.51
CA MET A 94 5.26 -15.16 7.06
C MET A 94 4.27 -15.51 5.94
N GLY A 95 4.31 -14.79 4.82
CA GLY A 95 3.49 -15.00 3.64
C GLY A 95 3.54 -16.44 3.14
N ASP A 96 4.73 -17.02 2.96
CA ASP A 96 4.88 -18.41 2.50
C ASP A 96 4.16 -19.42 3.41
N LYS A 97 4.26 -19.22 4.72
CA LYS A 97 3.65 -20.13 5.72
C LYS A 97 2.13 -19.95 5.86
N PHE A 98 1.63 -18.73 5.65
CA PHE A 98 0.23 -18.38 5.87
C PHE A 98 -0.61 -18.34 4.59
N ALA A 99 -0.01 -18.13 3.42
CA ALA A 99 -0.71 -18.07 2.13
C ALA A 99 -1.48 -19.36 1.83
N ALA A 100 -0.96 -20.53 2.23
CA ALA A 100 -1.65 -21.81 2.04
C ALA A 100 -2.82 -22.04 3.02
N ARG A 101 -2.93 -21.24 4.11
CA ARG A 101 -3.90 -21.44 5.20
C ARG A 101 -4.98 -20.36 5.25
N ILE A 102 -4.75 -19.19 4.67
CA ILE A 102 -5.67 -18.07 4.72
C ILE A 102 -6.53 -18.05 3.44
N PRO A 103 -7.87 -18.21 3.54
CA PRO A 103 -8.73 -18.12 2.36
C PRO A 103 -8.76 -16.68 1.82
N MET A 104 -8.52 -16.51 0.52
CA MET A 104 -8.50 -15.19 -0.14
C MET A 104 -9.79 -14.38 0.05
N LYS A 105 -10.93 -15.06 0.26
CA LYS A 105 -12.20 -14.40 0.62
C LYS A 105 -12.14 -13.66 1.95
N LEU A 106 -11.43 -14.23 2.94
CA LEU A 106 -11.27 -13.60 4.26
C LEU A 106 -10.38 -12.35 4.14
N VAL A 107 -9.29 -12.44 3.37
CA VAL A 107 -8.38 -11.29 3.12
C VAL A 107 -9.15 -10.13 2.50
N HIS A 108 -9.87 -10.36 1.40
CA HIS A 108 -10.67 -9.33 0.74
C HIS A 108 -11.77 -8.77 1.64
N THR A 109 -12.44 -9.62 2.41
CA THR A 109 -13.51 -9.16 3.32
C THR A 109 -12.95 -8.26 4.43
N ILE A 110 -11.83 -8.65 5.04
CA ILE A 110 -11.17 -7.84 6.07
C ILE A 110 -10.67 -6.52 5.48
N ALA A 111 -10.01 -6.56 4.32
CA ALA A 111 -9.53 -5.36 3.65
C ALA A 111 -10.69 -4.41 3.30
N ALA A 112 -11.76 -4.91 2.67
CA ALA A 112 -12.95 -4.13 2.35
C ALA A 112 -13.59 -3.52 3.61
N ALA A 113 -13.67 -4.28 4.71
CA ALA A 113 -14.18 -3.78 5.98
C ALA A 113 -13.30 -2.66 6.56
N LEU A 114 -11.97 -2.80 6.50
CA LEU A 114 -11.04 -1.76 6.95
C LEU A 114 -11.18 -0.49 6.11
N PHE A 115 -11.21 -0.61 4.78
CA PHE A 115 -11.44 0.52 3.87
C PHE A 115 -12.79 1.20 4.13
N ALA A 116 -13.86 0.42 4.36
CA ALA A 116 -15.18 0.96 4.68
C ALA A 116 -15.19 1.72 6.01
N VAL A 117 -14.60 1.14 7.06
CA VAL A 117 -14.50 1.78 8.38
C VAL A 117 -13.70 3.06 8.30
N LEU A 118 -12.53 3.05 7.64
CA LEU A 118 -11.71 4.25 7.47
C LEU A 118 -12.45 5.34 6.68
N GLY A 119 -13.12 4.96 5.58
CA GLY A 119 -13.92 5.90 4.79
C GLY A 119 -15.04 6.56 5.60
N LEU A 120 -15.77 5.78 6.41
CA LEU A 120 -16.80 6.31 7.29
C LEU A 120 -16.21 7.20 8.40
N LEU A 121 -15.11 6.80 9.05
CA LEU A 121 -14.46 7.61 10.08
C LEU A 121 -14.00 8.97 9.55
N VAL A 122 -13.47 9.01 8.33
CA VAL A 122 -13.07 10.25 7.64
C VAL A 122 -14.28 11.11 7.31
N LEU A 123 -15.37 10.52 6.78
CA LEU A 123 -16.58 11.27 6.41
C LEU A 123 -17.33 11.83 7.63
N PHE A 124 -17.39 11.08 8.73
CA PHE A 124 -18.01 11.54 9.97
C PHE A 124 -17.12 12.50 10.77
N GLY A 125 -15.90 12.76 10.32
CA GLY A 125 -15.00 13.69 10.99
C GLY A 125 -14.50 13.20 12.34
N ILE A 126 -14.59 11.90 12.60
CA ILE A 126 -14.10 11.28 13.82
C ILE A 126 -12.57 11.22 13.79
N ALA A 127 -11.96 11.22 12.60
CA ALA A 127 -10.51 11.35 12.44
C ALA A 127 -9.96 12.63 13.12
N ASP A 128 -10.60 13.79 12.89
CA ASP A 128 -10.22 15.05 13.53
C ASP A 128 -10.41 15.02 15.05
N ALA A 129 -11.39 14.27 15.55
CA ALA A 129 -11.62 14.08 16.99
C ALA A 129 -10.64 13.08 17.64
N LEU A 130 -10.04 12.18 16.85
CA LEU A 130 -9.05 11.19 17.29
C LEU A 130 -7.60 11.68 17.09
N GLY A 131 -7.39 12.85 16.48
CA GLY A 131 -6.07 13.44 16.27
C GLY A 131 -5.24 12.76 15.17
N ILE A 132 -5.93 12.13 14.20
CA ILE A 132 -5.34 11.48 13.00
C ILE A 132 -5.72 12.24 11.74
#